data_AF-A0A510IYJ0-F1
#
_entry.id   AF-A0A510IYJ0-F1
#
_cell.length_a   1.000
_cell.length_b   1.000
_cell.length_c   1.000
_cell.angle_alpha   90.00
_cell.angle_beta   90.00
_cell.angle_gamma   90.00
#
_symmetry.space_group_name_H-M   'P 1'
#
loop_
_entity.id
_entity.type
_entity.pdbx_description
1 polymer ?
#
loop_
_entity_poly.entity_id
_entity_poly.type
_entity_poly.pdbx_seq_one_letter_code
_entity_poly.pdbx_strand_id
1 'polypeptide(L)'
;MDSHSYQQPVVDTRLFDALAYLGLIPFVVGILLQLLDVSLLGIGGRLFFSAYSVVILSFLCGIWWGGALNRPSHPHRLALVLLSNLVALFGWVGMLLYETAWGLPILAIGFAFIAWMEARLNPNLPGREQYFRTRNRVTWLVIGCHLIMMGVL
;
A
#
# COMPACT_ATOMS: atom_id res chain seq x y z
N MET A 1 0.11 16.32 -41.89
CA MET A 1 -0.65 15.39 -41.01
C MET A 1 0.03 15.51 -39.67
N ASP A 2 -0.38 16.53 -38.93
CA ASP A 2 0.38 17.03 -37.79
C ASP A 2 0.20 16.06 -36.63
N SER A 3 1.29 15.34 -36.34
CA SER A 3 1.43 14.60 -35.10
C SER A 3 1.46 15.60 -33.97
N HIS A 4 0.28 16.00 -33.47
CA HIS A 4 0.15 16.63 -32.18
C HIS A 4 0.70 15.65 -31.15
N SER A 5 1.99 15.78 -30.86
CA SER A 5 2.65 15.21 -29.70
C SER A 5 1.93 15.77 -28.48
N TYR A 6 0.86 15.08 -28.06
CA TYR A 6 0.15 15.37 -26.83
C TYR A 6 1.12 15.10 -25.68
N GLN A 7 1.90 16.12 -25.32
CA GLN A 7 2.66 16.13 -24.09
C GLN A 7 1.62 16.03 -22.97
N GLN A 8 1.56 14.85 -22.33
CA GLN A 8 0.73 14.66 -21.15
C GLN A 8 1.11 15.76 -20.14
N PRO A 9 0.14 16.53 -19.61
CA PRO A 9 0.45 17.62 -18.70
C PRO A 9 1.18 17.07 -17.47
N VAL A 10 2.29 17.71 -17.10
CA VAL A 10 3.01 17.41 -15.86
C VAL A 10 2.07 17.70 -14.71
N VAL A 11 1.72 16.67 -13.94
CA VAL A 11 0.83 16.81 -12.78
C VAL A 11 1.70 17.14 -11.56
N ASP A 12 1.36 18.18 -10.80
CA ASP A 12 2.01 18.44 -9.52
C ASP A 12 1.63 17.33 -8.52
N THR A 13 2.63 16.54 -8.10
CA THR A 13 2.43 15.39 -7.20
C THR A 13 2.83 15.66 -5.75
N ARG A 14 3.26 16.89 -5.40
CA ARG A 14 3.85 17.20 -4.09
C ARG A 14 2.94 16.85 -2.90
N LEU A 15 1.65 17.18 -3.01
CA LEU A 15 0.68 16.87 -1.96
C LEU A 15 0.51 15.34 -1.81
N PHE A 16 0.40 14.62 -2.92
CA PHE A 16 0.27 13.16 -2.91
C PHE A 16 1.51 12.49 -2.32
N ASP A 17 2.69 12.99 -2.67
CA ASP A 17 3.96 12.51 -2.13
C ASP A 17 4.04 12.73 -0.61
N ALA A 18 3.67 13.93 -0.14
CA ALA A 18 3.65 14.26 1.28
C ALA A 18 2.67 13.38 2.06
N LEU A 19 1.45 13.19 1.53
CA LEU A 19 0.44 12.32 2.16
C LEU A 19 0.88 10.86 2.19
N ALA A 20 1.57 10.37 1.16
CA ALA A 20 2.12 9.02 1.16
C ALA A 20 3.13 8.80 2.31
N TYR A 21 4.02 9.78 2.54
CA TYR A 21 4.96 9.72 3.67
C TYR A 21 4.27 9.88 5.03
N LEU A 22 3.29 10.79 5.15
CA LEU A 22 2.49 10.92 6.38
C LEU A 22 1.73 9.63 6.72
N GLY A 23 1.38 8.85 5.69
CA GLY A 23 0.82 7.51 5.85
C GLY A 23 1.69 6.54 6.63
N LEU A 24 3.00 6.80 6.81
CA LEU A 24 3.90 5.99 7.65
C LEU A 24 3.71 6.24 9.16
N ILE A 25 3.13 7.37 9.55
CA ILE A 25 3.02 7.76 10.97
C ILE A 25 2.32 6.68 11.80
N PRO A 26 1.14 6.14 11.41
CA PRO A 26 0.46 5.17 12.26
C PRO A 26 1.21 3.82 12.36
N PHE A 27 2.04 3.45 11.37
CA PHE A 27 2.92 2.29 11.49
C PHE A 27 3.98 2.51 12.58
N VAL A 28 4.64 3.66 12.56
CA VAL A 28 5.65 4.01 13.57
C VAL A 28 5.02 4.10 14.96
N VAL A 29 3.84 4.72 15.08
CA VAL A 29 3.09 4.79 16.34
C VAL A 29 2.74 3.38 16.83
N GLY A 30 2.25 2.49 15.97
CA GLY A 30 1.95 1.10 16.35
C GLY A 30 3.15 0.34 16.89
N ILE A 31 4.32 0.52 16.27
CA ILE A 31 5.59 -0.05 16.75
C ILE A 31 5.97 0.53 18.12
N LEU A 32 5.87 1.85 18.31
CA LEU A 32 6.19 2.49 19.59
C LEU A 32 5.24 2.05 20.70
N LEU A 33 3.94 1.93 20.42
CA LEU A 33 2.96 1.40 21.38
C LEU A 33 3.34 -0.02 21.83
N GLN A 34 3.78 -0.87 20.89
CA GLN A 34 4.22 -2.22 21.20
C GLN A 34 5.54 -2.26 22.00
N LEU A 35 6.54 -1.46 21.60
CA LEU A 35 7.85 -1.40 22.26
C LEU A 35 7.76 -0.88 23.70
N LEU A 36 6.87 0.07 23.94
CA LEU A 36 6.69 0.72 25.24
C LEU A 36 5.63 0.03 26.11
N ASP A 37 5.02 -1.06 25.61
CA ASP A 37 3.93 -1.79 26.27
C ASP A 37 2.78 -0.87 26.74
N VAL A 38 2.42 0.11 25.91
CA VAL A 38 1.31 1.05 26.16
C VAL A 38 0.19 0.84 25.18
N SER A 39 -1.04 1.01 25.66
CA SER A 39 -2.24 0.99 24.82
C SER A 39 -2.74 2.42 24.58
N LEU A 40 -3.26 2.66 23.38
CA LEU A 40 -3.94 3.89 23.02
C LEU A 40 -5.45 3.64 23.04
N LEU A 41 -6.18 4.27 23.95
CA LEU A 41 -7.63 4.06 24.11
C LEU A 41 -8.02 2.58 24.31
N GLY A 42 -7.16 1.80 24.98
CA GLY A 42 -7.36 0.35 25.18
C GLY A 42 -6.97 -0.52 23.98
N ILE A 43 -6.44 0.06 22.90
CA ILE A 43 -5.94 -0.65 21.72
C ILE A 43 -4.44 -0.87 21.86
N GLY A 44 -4.02 -2.15 21.91
CA GLY A 44 -2.61 -2.52 21.94
C GLY A 44 -1.88 -2.25 20.62
N GLY A 45 -0.55 -2.09 20.67
CA GLY A 45 0.28 -1.73 19.50
C GLY A 45 0.11 -2.68 18.32
N ARG A 46 0.03 -3.99 18.58
CA ARG A 46 -0.20 -5.01 17.54
C ARG A 46 -1.52 -4.89 16.80
N LEU A 47 -2.61 -4.68 17.53
CA LEU A 47 -3.93 -4.50 16.93
C LEU A 47 -3.98 -3.17 16.14
N PHE A 48 -3.46 -2.09 16.73
CA PHE A 48 -3.37 -0.78 16.10
C PHE A 48 -2.61 -0.84 14.76
N PHE A 49 -1.43 -1.46 14.78
CA PHE A 49 -0.59 -1.65 13.60
C PHE A 49 -1.30 -2.49 12.53
N SER A 50 -1.82 -3.67 12.89
CA SER A 50 -2.42 -4.61 11.94
C SER A 50 -3.70 -4.06 11.31
N ALA A 51 -4.53 -3.36 12.09
CA ALA A 51 -5.74 -2.72 11.59
C ALA A 51 -5.39 -1.66 10.54
N TYR A 52 -4.41 -0.81 10.82
CA TYR A 52 -3.97 0.21 9.87
C TYR A 52 -3.30 -0.38 8.62
N SER A 53 -2.53 -1.47 8.76
CA SER A 53 -1.99 -2.22 7.62
C SER A 53 -3.09 -2.60 6.62
N VAL A 54 -4.21 -3.17 7.11
CA VAL A 54 -5.31 -3.57 6.23
C VAL A 54 -6.03 -2.38 5.60
N VAL A 55 -6.17 -1.27 6.31
CA VAL A 55 -6.74 -0.03 5.74
C VAL A 55 -5.90 0.43 4.55
N ILE A 56 -4.57 0.53 4.71
CA ILE A 56 -3.69 0.96 3.62
C ILE A 56 -3.66 -0.06 2.48
N LEU A 57 -3.60 -1.36 2.78
CA LEU A 57 -3.63 -2.39 1.74
C LEU A 57 -4.95 -2.35 0.94
N SER A 58 -6.09 -2.13 1.61
CA SER A 58 -7.40 -1.97 0.96
C SER A 58 -7.47 -0.70 0.13
N PHE A 59 -6.90 0.41 0.61
CA PHE A 59 -6.79 1.65 -0.15
C PHE A 59 -6.01 1.44 -1.46
N LEU A 60 -4.87 0.73 -1.41
CA LEU A 60 -4.08 0.39 -2.61
C LEU A 60 -4.87 -0.49 -3.60
N CYS A 61 -5.65 -1.44 -3.09
CA CYS A 61 -6.57 -2.25 -3.91
C CYS A 61 -7.63 -1.37 -4.60
N GLY A 62 -8.15 -0.36 -3.89
CA GLY A 62 -9.07 0.64 -4.46
C GLY A 62 -8.46 1.41 -5.63
N ILE A 63 -7.15 1.72 -5.59
CA ILE A 63 -6.44 2.34 -6.72
C ILE A 63 -6.43 1.43 -7.95
N TRP A 64 -6.21 0.13 -7.78
CA TRP A 64 -6.24 -0.84 -8.88
C TRP A 64 -7.64 -0.97 -9.48
N TRP A 65 -8.66 -1.05 -8.63
CA TRP A 65 -10.06 -1.07 -9.05
C TRP A 65 -10.41 0.19 -9.86
N GLY A 66 -10.09 1.37 -9.32
CA GLY A 66 -10.32 2.65 -10.00
C GLY A 66 -9.53 2.76 -11.31
N GLY A 67 -8.31 2.25 -11.35
CA GLY A 67 -7.50 2.18 -12.57
C GLY A 67 -8.12 1.30 -13.65
N ALA A 68 -8.72 0.16 -13.26
CA ALA A 68 -9.44 -0.74 -14.15
C ALA A 68 -10.79 -0.15 -14.64
N LEU A 69 -11.45 0.66 -13.82
CA LEU A 69 -12.69 1.34 -14.19
C LEU A 69 -12.43 2.45 -15.21
N ASN A 70 -11.37 3.24 -15.01
CA ASN A 70 -11.04 4.39 -15.86
C ASN A 70 -10.30 4.03 -17.16
N ARG A 71 -9.95 2.74 -17.37
CA ARG A 71 -9.25 2.27 -18.58
C ARG A 71 -9.95 1.04 -19.17
N PRO A 72 -11.16 1.20 -19.76
CA PRO A 72 -11.97 0.07 -20.21
C PRO A 72 -11.32 -0.79 -21.30
N SER A 73 -10.44 -0.20 -22.12
CA SER A 73 -9.70 -0.87 -23.20
C SER A 73 -8.37 -1.50 -22.77
N HIS A 74 -7.98 -1.41 -21.49
CA HIS A 74 -6.70 -1.95 -21.03
C HIS A 74 -6.72 -3.49 -21.01
N PRO A 75 -5.73 -4.18 -21.61
CA PRO A 75 -5.75 -5.65 -21.75
C PRO A 75 -5.76 -6.38 -20.40
N HIS A 76 -5.18 -5.77 -19.36
CA HIS A 76 -5.12 -6.34 -18.02
C HIS A 76 -6.25 -5.90 -17.08
N ARG A 77 -7.33 -5.29 -17.60
CA ARG A 77 -8.44 -4.75 -16.79
C ARG A 77 -9.06 -5.80 -15.87
N LEU A 78 -9.43 -6.97 -16.39
CA LEU A 78 -10.04 -8.04 -15.59
C LEU A 78 -9.08 -8.51 -14.49
N ALA A 79 -7.81 -8.71 -14.84
CA ALA A 79 -6.78 -9.12 -13.89
C ALA A 79 -6.62 -8.11 -12.74
N LEU A 80 -6.61 -6.80 -13.03
CA LEU A 80 -6.51 -5.75 -12.00
C LEU A 80 -7.69 -5.78 -11.02
N VAL A 81 -8.92 -5.96 -11.51
CA VAL A 81 -10.11 -6.06 -10.64
C VAL A 81 -10.03 -7.32 -9.76
N LEU A 82 -9.76 -8.48 -10.35
CA LEU A 82 -9.67 -9.73 -9.58
C LEU A 82 -8.55 -9.65 -8.54
N LEU A 83 -7.36 -9.19 -8.93
CA LEU A 83 -6.23 -9.04 -8.02
C LEU A 83 -6.51 -8.05 -6.89
N SER A 84 -7.21 -6.93 -7.15
CA SER A 84 -7.58 -5.99 -6.08
C SER A 84 -8.45 -6.64 -4.99
N ASN A 85 -9.38 -7.52 -5.37
CA ASN A 85 -10.22 -8.23 -4.41
C ASN A 85 -9.44 -9.31 -3.67
N LEU A 86 -8.63 -10.08 -4.40
CA LEU A 86 -7.80 -11.13 -3.81
C LEU A 86 -6.84 -10.56 -2.76
N VAL A 87 -6.18 -9.43 -3.05
CA VAL A 87 -5.28 -8.78 -2.10
C VAL A 87 -6.03 -8.18 -0.91
N ALA A 88 -7.22 -7.59 -1.12
CA ALA A 88 -8.04 -7.08 -0.03
C ALA A 88 -8.49 -8.19 0.92
N LEU A 89 -8.97 -9.32 0.39
CA LEU A 89 -9.33 -10.50 1.16
C LEU A 89 -8.11 -11.11 1.88
N PHE A 90 -6.96 -11.14 1.23
CA PHE A 90 -5.71 -11.60 1.84
C PHE A 90 -5.31 -10.72 3.03
N GLY A 91 -5.42 -9.39 2.88
CA GLY A 91 -5.24 -8.45 3.98
C GLY A 91 -6.21 -8.70 5.14
N TRP A 92 -7.50 -8.88 4.81
CA TRP A 92 -8.52 -9.18 5.81
C TRP A 92 -8.21 -10.46 6.60
N VAL A 93 -7.78 -11.53 5.93
CA VAL A 93 -7.31 -12.77 6.61
C VAL A 93 -6.12 -12.48 7.52
N GLY A 94 -5.15 -11.67 7.08
CA GLY A 94 -4.02 -11.25 7.91
C GLY A 94 -4.46 -10.54 9.20
N MET A 95 -5.51 -9.72 9.12
CA MET A 95 -6.11 -9.06 10.29
C MET A 95 -6.90 -10.02 11.17
N LEU A 96 -7.66 -10.97 10.63
CA LEU A 96 -8.32 -11.99 11.46
C LEU A 96 -7.31 -12.82 12.25
N LEU A 97 -6.12 -13.01 11.68
CA LEU A 97 -5.01 -13.74 12.28
C LEU A 97 -4.04 -12.82 13.04
N TYR A 98 -4.44 -11.58 13.36
CA TYR A 98 -3.54 -10.58 13.93
C TYR A 98 -2.91 -11.02 15.26
N GLU A 99 -3.52 -11.93 16.03
CA GLU A 99 -2.96 -12.47 17.28
C GLU A 99 -2.00 -13.64 17.07
N THR A 100 -1.99 -14.25 15.88
CA THR A 100 -1.16 -15.42 15.57
C THR A 100 0.17 -15.01 14.92
N ALA A 101 1.18 -15.87 14.94
CA ALA A 101 2.45 -15.62 14.26
C ALA A 101 2.31 -15.34 12.74
N TRP A 102 1.16 -15.67 12.13
CA TRP A 102 0.91 -15.52 10.70
C TRP A 102 0.32 -14.17 10.28
N GLY A 103 -0.30 -13.41 11.19
CA GLY A 103 -1.02 -12.18 10.83
C GLY A 103 -0.11 -11.14 10.17
N LEU A 104 1.02 -10.81 10.80
CA LEU A 104 1.97 -9.83 10.27
C LEU A 104 2.69 -10.30 8.99
N PRO A 105 3.17 -11.56 8.88
CA PRO A 105 3.72 -12.07 7.63
C PRO A 105 2.75 -11.98 6.45
N ILE A 106 1.47 -12.32 6.65
CA ILE A 106 0.44 -12.23 5.61
C ILE A 106 0.30 -10.77 5.13
N LEU A 107 0.20 -9.81 6.06
CA LEU A 107 0.11 -8.39 5.71
C LEU A 107 1.35 -7.90 4.96
N ALA A 108 2.55 -8.28 5.42
CA ALA A 108 3.82 -7.92 4.79
C ALA A 108 3.94 -8.50 3.37
N ILE A 109 3.52 -9.74 3.16
CA ILE A 109 3.46 -10.38 1.83
C ILE A 109 2.47 -9.63 0.93
N GLY A 110 1.34 -9.17 1.46
CA GLY A 110 0.40 -8.32 0.72
C GLY A 110 1.06 -7.06 0.18
N PHE A 111 1.81 -6.33 1.02
CA PHE A 111 2.56 -5.15 0.59
C PHE A 111 3.68 -5.48 -0.40
N ALA A 112 4.43 -6.57 -0.19
CA ALA A 112 5.46 -7.02 -1.12
C ALA A 112 4.87 -7.37 -2.49
N PHE A 113 3.69 -8.00 -2.51
CA PHE A 113 2.97 -8.31 -3.74
C PHE A 113 2.52 -7.03 -4.46
N ILE A 114 2.00 -6.03 -3.75
CA ILE A 114 1.69 -4.71 -4.34
C ILE A 114 2.96 -4.10 -4.96
N ALA A 115 4.07 -4.02 -4.21
CA ALA A 115 5.31 -3.44 -4.70
C ALA A 115 5.81 -4.14 -5.98
N TRP A 116 5.76 -5.48 -6.00
CA TRP A 116 6.13 -6.28 -7.16
C TRP A 116 5.22 -6.03 -8.36
N MET A 117 3.91 -6.03 -8.15
CA MET A 117 2.94 -5.75 -9.21
C MET A 117 3.13 -4.34 -9.77
N GLU A 118 3.32 -3.33 -8.92
CA GLU A 118 3.55 -1.95 -9.35
C GLU A 118 4.86 -1.77 -10.12
N ALA A 119 5.92 -2.47 -9.74
CA ALA A 119 7.17 -2.49 -10.49
C ALA A 119 7.02 -3.14 -11.88
N ARG A 120 6.16 -4.16 -12.01
CA ARG A 120 5.87 -4.83 -13.29
C ARG A 120 4.90 -4.07 -14.18
N LEU A 121 3.86 -3.51 -13.57
CA LEU A 121 2.86 -2.69 -14.25
C LEU A 121 3.42 -1.32 -14.61
N ASN A 122 4.58 -0.95 -14.04
CA ASN A 122 5.20 0.38 -14.03
C ASN A 122 4.79 1.17 -15.26
N PRO A 123 3.70 1.95 -15.14
CA PRO A 123 3.25 2.71 -16.26
C PRO A 123 4.24 3.87 -16.26
N ASN A 124 5.26 3.79 -17.12
CA ASN A 124 6.09 4.92 -17.52
C ASN A 124 5.17 5.94 -18.23
N LEU A 125 4.18 6.45 -17.49
CA LEU A 125 3.30 7.53 -17.84
C LEU A 125 4.20 8.76 -17.75
N PRO A 126 4.58 9.35 -18.89
CA PRO A 126 5.45 10.50 -18.91
C PRO A 126 4.85 11.58 -18.00
N GLY A 127 5.65 12.12 -17.09
CA GLY A 127 5.23 13.18 -16.16
C GLY A 127 4.67 12.75 -14.78
N ARG A 128 4.70 11.45 -14.42
CA ARG A 128 4.30 10.97 -13.06
C ARG A 128 5.36 10.10 -12.35
N GLU A 129 6.59 10.10 -12.84
CA GLU A 129 7.69 9.27 -12.34
C GLU A 129 8.00 9.52 -10.86
N GLN A 130 7.93 10.78 -10.42
CA GLN A 130 8.16 11.14 -9.02
C GLN A 130 7.17 10.43 -8.09
N TYR A 131 5.87 10.52 -8.40
CA TYR A 131 4.83 9.86 -7.62
C TYR A 131 5.01 8.34 -7.52
N PHE A 132 5.30 7.66 -8.63
CA PHE A 132 5.53 6.20 -8.60
C PHE A 132 6.79 5.84 -7.80
N ARG A 133 7.82 6.67 -7.85
CA ARG A 133 9.03 6.51 -7.02
C ARG A 133 8.72 6.68 -5.54
N THR A 134 7.95 7.70 -5.17
CA THR A 134 7.50 7.92 -3.79
C THR A 134 6.69 6.73 -3.30
N ARG A 135 5.72 6.26 -4.10
CA ARG A 135 4.88 5.12 -3.73
C ARG A 135 5.70 3.85 -3.48
N ASN A 136 6.61 3.52 -4.40
CA ASN A 136 7.51 2.38 -4.22
C ASN A 136 8.36 2.51 -2.94
N ARG A 137 8.94 3.69 -2.67
CA ARG A 137 9.73 3.94 -1.45
C ARG A 137 8.90 3.74 -0.19
N VAL A 138 7.69 4.32 -0.14
CA VAL A 138 6.79 4.21 1.01
C VAL A 138 6.38 2.76 1.24
N THR A 139 6.05 1.99 0.20
CA THR A 139 5.70 0.57 0.35
C THR A 139 6.86 -0.24 0.94
N TRP A 140 8.11 0.00 0.50
CA TRP A 140 9.27 -0.65 1.12
C TRP A 140 9.50 -0.24 2.57
N LEU A 141 9.25 1.02 2.92
CA LEU A 141 9.31 1.48 4.31
C LEU A 141 8.23 0.79 5.15
N VAL A 142 7.01 0.62 4.65
CA VAL A 142 5.94 -0.13 5.32
C VAL A 142 6.34 -1.60 5.53
N ILE A 143 6.96 -2.25 4.54
CA ILE A 143 7.50 -3.61 4.70
C ILE A 143 8.56 -3.64 5.80
N GLY A 144 9.47 -2.67 5.83
CA GLY A 144 10.45 -2.49 6.91
C GLY A 144 9.78 -2.35 8.29
N CYS A 145 8.70 -1.57 8.40
CA CYS A 145 7.90 -1.47 9.61
C CYS A 145 7.30 -2.82 10.04
N HIS A 146 6.83 -3.66 9.10
CA HIS A 146 6.33 -5.00 9.45
C HIS A 146 7.44 -5.90 9.98
N LEU A 147 8.64 -5.84 9.38
CA LEU A 147 9.81 -6.60 9.86
C LEU A 147 10.21 -6.18 11.27
N ILE A 148 10.25 -4.87 11.54
CA ILE A 148 10.52 -4.35 12.89
C ILE A 148 9.45 -4.82 13.86
N MET A 149 8.17 -4.68 13.51
CA MET A 149 7.06 -5.09 14.36
C MET A 149 7.13 -6.59 14.71
N MET A 150 7.46 -7.44 13.75
CA MET A 150 7.66 -8.87 13.99
C MET A 150 8.86 -9.17 14.90
N GLY A 151 9.91 -8.35 14.86
CA GLY A 151 11.07 -8.51 15.75
C GLY A 151 10.85 -8.00 17.17
N VAL A 152 9.78 -7.24 17.42
CA VAL A 152 9.41 -6.69 18.73
C VAL A 152 8.38 -7.57 19.46
N LEU A 153 7.65 -8.42 18.74
CA LEU A 153 6.72 -9.40 19.31
C LEU A 153 7.47 -10.65 19.82
#